data_AF-A0A455U2Z3-F1
#
_entry.id   AF-A0A455U2Z3-F1
#
_cell.length_a   1.000
_cell.length_b   1.000
_cell.length_c   1.000
_cell.angle_alpha   90.00
_cell.angle_beta   90.00
_cell.angle_gamma   90.00
#
_symmetry.space_group_name_H-M   'P 1'
#
loop_
_entity.id
_entity.type
_entity.pdbx_description
1 polymer ?
#
loop_
_entity_poly.entity_id
_entity_poly.type
_entity_poly.pdbx_seq_one_letter_code
_entity_poly.pdbx_strand_id
1 'polypeptide(L)'
;MGGPHGPYRQSERGDIYAQYAQQLLDNGHAFKCYRTSEELDELREARKAAGLQLALKPADLALDEQEQARREQEGWPYVVRMNVPAEGVCVVNDMLRGTIEVEWAQVDAQILLKSDGMPTYHLANVVDDHLMAITHVLRGEEWINSAPKHQLLYEYFGWEMPQLCHMPLLRNPDKSKLSKRKNPTSINYYRRMGFCLRP
;
A
#
# COMPACT_ATOMS: atom_id res chain seq x y z
N MET A 1 -5.53 24.23 9.54
CA MET A 1 -4.35 23.46 9.06
C MET A 1 -3.92 24.13 7.77
N GLY A 2 -2.72 24.70 7.72
CA GLY A 2 -2.18 25.40 6.55
C GLY A 2 -0.70 25.08 6.40
N GLY A 3 -0.15 25.40 5.22
CA GLY A 3 1.23 25.11 4.86
C GLY A 3 1.37 25.01 3.34
N PRO A 4 2.61 25.00 2.82
CA PRO A 4 2.88 25.15 1.39
C PRO A 4 2.44 23.95 0.53
N HIS A 5 2.17 22.79 1.13
CA HIS A 5 1.87 21.54 0.41
C HIS A 5 0.40 21.09 0.58
N GLY A 6 -0.48 22.01 1.00
CA GLY A 6 -1.90 21.72 1.16
C GLY A 6 -2.58 21.29 -0.16
N PRO A 7 -3.79 20.70 -0.09
CA PRO A 7 -4.53 20.32 1.12
C PRO A 7 -3.84 19.20 1.92
N TYR A 8 -4.06 19.14 3.24
CA TYR A 8 -3.44 18.14 4.13
C TYR A 8 -4.39 16.99 4.50
N ARG A 9 -5.48 16.84 3.74
CA ARG A 9 -6.45 15.76 3.88
C ARG A 9 -6.52 15.02 2.55
N GLN A 10 -6.25 13.71 2.58
CA GLN A 10 -6.22 12.89 1.36
C GLN A 10 -7.56 12.86 0.64
N SER A 11 -8.68 12.97 1.38
CA SER A 11 -10.01 13.10 0.78
C SER A 11 -10.20 14.33 -0.10
N GLU A 12 -9.35 15.35 0.05
CA GLU A 12 -9.41 16.62 -0.68
C GLU A 12 -8.37 16.67 -1.84
N ARG A 13 -7.72 15.53 -2.14
CA ARG A 13 -6.58 15.45 -3.09
C ARG A 13 -6.82 14.45 -4.24
N GLY A 14 -8.07 14.03 -4.46
CA GLY A 14 -8.46 13.00 -5.43
C GLY A 14 -7.83 13.16 -6.82
N ASP A 15 -7.94 14.36 -7.39
CA ASP A 15 -7.45 14.68 -8.74
C ASP A 15 -5.94 14.47 -8.88
N ILE A 16 -5.17 14.80 -7.83
CA ILE A 16 -3.72 14.61 -7.80
C ILE A 16 -3.39 13.13 -7.96
N TYR A 17 -4.08 12.26 -7.20
CA TYR A 17 -3.81 10.82 -7.26
C TYR A 17 -4.25 10.19 -8.58
N ALA A 18 -5.37 10.67 -9.15
CA ALA A 18 -5.82 10.23 -10.47
C ALA A 18 -4.77 10.53 -11.55
N GLN A 19 -4.16 11.71 -11.51
CA GLN A 19 -3.07 12.09 -12.42
C GLN A 19 -1.87 11.14 -12.31
N TYR A 20 -1.39 10.84 -11.10
CA TYR A 20 -0.25 9.95 -10.92
C TYR A 20 -0.57 8.49 -11.27
N ALA A 21 -1.79 8.03 -11.02
CA ALA A 21 -2.20 6.71 -11.48
C ALA A 21 -2.27 6.62 -13.00
N GLN A 22 -2.74 7.67 -13.67
CA GLN A 22 -2.72 7.73 -15.14
C GLN A 22 -1.29 7.71 -15.68
N GLN A 23 -0.37 8.45 -15.07
CA GLN A 23 1.05 8.41 -15.43
C GLN A 23 1.63 6.98 -15.31
N LEU A 24 1.29 6.23 -14.26
CA LEU A 24 1.73 4.85 -14.12
C LEU A 24 1.12 3.92 -15.19
N LEU A 25 -0.14 4.14 -15.57
CA LEU A 25 -0.78 3.40 -16.65
C LEU A 25 -0.09 3.68 -18.00
N ASP A 26 0.14 4.95 -18.31
CA ASP A 26 0.74 5.39 -19.58
C ASP A 26 2.18 4.87 -19.73
N ASN A 27 2.91 4.76 -18.62
CA ASN A 27 4.27 4.23 -18.59
C ASN A 27 4.34 2.70 -18.49
N GLY A 28 3.20 1.99 -18.48
CA GLY A 28 3.16 0.53 -18.36
C GLY A 28 3.56 -0.02 -16.98
N HIS A 29 3.61 0.84 -15.97
CA HIS A 29 3.91 0.49 -14.57
C HIS A 29 2.67 0.09 -13.76
N ALA A 30 1.49 0.31 -14.31
CA ALA A 30 0.22 -0.13 -13.77
C ALA A 30 -0.70 -0.67 -14.88
N PHE A 31 -1.76 -1.37 -14.49
CA PHE A 31 -2.77 -1.89 -15.41
C PHE A 31 -4.17 -1.80 -14.80
N LYS A 32 -5.19 -1.73 -15.67
CA LYS A 32 -6.59 -1.86 -15.27
C LYS A 32 -6.93 -3.33 -15.05
N CYS A 33 -7.51 -3.63 -13.90
CA CYS A 33 -7.95 -4.97 -13.52
C CYS A 33 -9.48 -4.97 -13.42
N TYR A 34 -10.13 -5.72 -14.31
CA TYR A 34 -11.58 -5.84 -14.41
C TYR A 34 -12.15 -7.07 -13.70
N ARG A 35 -11.31 -7.83 -12.99
CA ARG A 35 -11.77 -9.02 -12.25
C ARG A 35 -12.73 -8.64 -11.13
N THR A 36 -13.83 -9.39 -11.01
CA THR A 36 -14.80 -9.21 -9.93
C THR A 36 -14.25 -9.75 -8.61
N SER A 37 -14.89 -9.40 -7.50
CA SER A 37 -14.50 -9.92 -6.18
C SER A 37 -14.63 -11.44 -6.12
N GLU A 38 -15.67 -12.00 -6.73
CA GLU A 38 -15.93 -13.44 -6.80
C GLU A 38 -14.82 -14.16 -7.57
N GLU A 39 -14.42 -13.65 -8.75
CA GLU A 39 -13.32 -14.21 -9.55
C GLU A 39 -11.98 -14.16 -8.79
N LEU A 40 -11.74 -13.09 -8.02
CA LEU A 40 -10.54 -12.97 -7.19
C LEU A 40 -10.52 -13.96 -6.02
N ASP A 41 -11.68 -14.25 -5.43
CA ASP A 41 -11.79 -15.20 -4.33
C ASP A 41 -11.61 -16.64 -4.82
N GLU A 42 -12.17 -16.99 -5.99
CA GLU A 42 -11.93 -18.26 -6.66
C GLU A 42 -10.45 -18.47 -6.97
N LEU A 43 -9.77 -17.45 -7.51
CA LEU A 43 -8.33 -17.50 -7.77
C LEU A 43 -7.51 -17.75 -6.49
N ARG A 44 -7.86 -17.07 -5.39
CA ARG A 44 -7.16 -17.23 -4.10
C ARG A 44 -7.34 -18.62 -3.52
N GLU A 45 -8.56 -19.15 -3.52
CA GLU A 45 -8.82 -20.49 -3.01
C GLU A 45 -8.17 -21.57 -3.88
N ALA A 46 -8.15 -21.41 -5.21
CA ALA A 46 -7.43 -22.31 -6.11
C ALA A 46 -5.93 -22.35 -5.81
N ARG A 47 -5.28 -21.20 -5.63
CA ARG A 47 -3.86 -21.11 -5.29
C ARG A 47 -3.56 -21.73 -3.92
N LYS A 48 -4.41 -21.45 -2.94
CA LYS A 48 -4.30 -22.03 -1.59
C LYS A 48 -4.43 -23.55 -1.62
N ALA A 49 -5.39 -24.08 -2.39
CA ALA A 49 -5.56 -25.52 -2.58
C ALA A 49 -4.34 -26.16 -3.26
N ALA A 50 -3.68 -25.44 -4.17
CA ALA A 50 -2.45 -25.85 -4.82
C ALA A 50 -1.18 -25.66 -3.98
N GLY A 51 -1.28 -25.12 -2.75
CA GLY A 51 -0.12 -24.84 -1.89
C GLY A 51 0.80 -23.73 -2.43
N LEU A 52 0.30 -22.88 -3.34
CA LEU A 52 1.04 -21.77 -3.93
C LEU A 52 0.97 -20.51 -3.05
N GLN A 53 1.88 -19.58 -3.30
CA GLN A 53 1.87 -18.27 -2.65
C GLN A 53 0.57 -17.52 -2.93
N LEU A 54 -0.03 -16.92 -1.89
CA LEU A 54 -1.31 -16.21 -1.99
C LEU A 54 -1.21 -14.86 -2.74
N ALA A 55 -0.01 -14.33 -2.91
CA ALA A 55 0.22 -13.11 -3.66
C ALA A 55 -0.20 -13.30 -5.12
N LEU A 56 -1.11 -12.43 -5.60
CA LEU A 56 -1.56 -12.42 -6.99
C LEU A 56 -0.65 -11.50 -7.80
N LYS A 57 -0.10 -12.04 -8.89
CA LYS A 57 0.77 -11.34 -9.84
C LYS A 57 -0.04 -10.72 -10.98
N PRO A 58 0.54 -9.78 -11.75
CA PRO A 58 -0.11 -9.26 -12.95
C PRO A 58 -0.58 -10.37 -13.90
N ALA A 59 0.23 -11.41 -14.08
CA ALA A 59 -0.11 -12.58 -14.91
C ALA A 59 -1.31 -13.38 -14.37
N ASP A 60 -1.48 -13.49 -13.04
CA ASP A 60 -2.63 -14.17 -12.44
C ASP A 60 -3.94 -13.37 -12.62
N LEU A 61 -3.81 -12.06 -12.74
CA LEU A 61 -4.92 -11.10 -12.79
C LEU A 61 -5.32 -10.74 -14.21
N ALA A 62 -4.43 -10.95 -15.18
CA ALA A 62 -4.69 -10.72 -16.59
C ALA A 62 -5.94 -11.49 -17.05
N LEU A 63 -6.75 -10.82 -17.86
CA LEU A 63 -7.80 -11.43 -18.65
C LEU A 63 -7.26 -11.62 -20.07
N ASP A 64 -7.89 -12.48 -20.85
CA ASP A 64 -7.59 -12.51 -22.28
C ASP A 64 -7.93 -11.14 -22.92
N GLU A 65 -7.25 -10.80 -24.01
CA GLU A 65 -7.37 -9.49 -24.66
C GLU A 65 -8.81 -9.21 -25.12
N GLN A 66 -9.55 -10.24 -25.53
CA GLN A 66 -10.92 -10.10 -26.01
C GLN A 66 -11.88 -9.76 -24.86
N GLU A 67 -11.77 -10.44 -23.74
CA GLU A 67 -12.57 -10.23 -22.54
C GLU A 67 -12.22 -8.90 -21.88
N GLN A 68 -10.93 -8.52 -21.86
CA GLN A 68 -10.51 -7.22 -21.37
C GLN A 68 -11.10 -6.09 -22.23
N ALA A 69 -11.02 -6.19 -23.56
CA ALA A 69 -11.63 -5.21 -24.47
C ALA A 69 -13.16 -5.17 -24.34
N ARG A 70 -13.82 -6.32 -24.17
CA ARG A 70 -15.26 -6.41 -23.96
C ARG A 70 -15.69 -5.70 -22.68
N ARG A 71 -15.06 -6.00 -21.54
CA ARG A 71 -15.36 -5.36 -20.25
C ARG A 71 -15.10 -3.86 -20.28
N GLU A 72 -14.05 -3.42 -20.97
CA GLU A 72 -13.76 -1.99 -21.15
C GLU A 72 -14.83 -1.29 -22.01
N GLN A 73 -15.24 -1.88 -23.13
CA GLN A 73 -16.29 -1.33 -24.01
C GLN A 73 -17.66 -1.27 -23.33
N GLU A 74 -17.98 -2.27 -22.50
CA GLU A 74 -19.20 -2.31 -21.70
C GLU A 74 -19.16 -1.39 -20.47
N GLY A 75 -18.03 -0.73 -20.20
CA GLY A 75 -17.89 0.19 -19.06
C GLY A 75 -17.91 -0.49 -17.69
N TRP A 76 -17.40 -1.72 -17.61
CA TRP A 76 -17.30 -2.43 -16.34
C TRP A 76 -16.43 -1.67 -15.33
N PRO A 77 -16.77 -1.75 -14.02
CA PRO A 77 -15.92 -1.18 -12.99
C PRO A 77 -14.55 -1.88 -12.99
N TYR A 78 -13.49 -1.11 -12.76
CA TYR A 78 -12.13 -1.62 -12.67
C TYR A 78 -11.37 -1.00 -11.51
N VAL A 79 -10.27 -1.63 -11.12
CA VAL A 79 -9.28 -1.04 -10.23
C VAL A 79 -7.96 -0.87 -10.98
N VAL A 80 -7.15 0.09 -10.58
CA VAL A 80 -5.78 0.24 -11.10
C VAL A 80 -4.83 -0.48 -10.15
N ARG A 81 -4.03 -1.40 -10.68
CA ARG A 81 -3.03 -2.16 -9.91
C ARG A 81 -1.62 -1.87 -10.41
N MET A 82 -0.65 -1.88 -9.51
CA MET A 82 0.76 -1.78 -9.90
C MET A 82 1.26 -3.08 -10.53
N ASN A 83 2.12 -2.95 -11.53
CA ASN A 83 2.95 -4.06 -11.99
C ASN A 83 4.04 -4.33 -10.95
N VAL A 84 4.26 -5.61 -10.65
CA VAL A 84 5.29 -6.07 -9.71
C VAL A 84 6.11 -7.18 -10.37
N PRO A 85 7.43 -7.26 -10.13
CA PRO A 85 8.23 -8.38 -10.58
C PRO A 85 7.68 -9.73 -10.06
N ALA A 86 7.86 -10.78 -10.86
CA ALA A 86 7.46 -12.13 -10.48
C ALA A 86 8.52 -12.81 -9.59
N GLU A 87 9.79 -12.54 -9.87
CA GLU A 87 10.96 -13.19 -9.27
C GLU A 87 12.03 -12.18 -8.85
N GLY A 88 13.04 -12.67 -8.13
CA GLY A 88 14.11 -11.85 -7.56
C GLY A 88 13.80 -11.39 -6.13
N VAL A 89 14.70 -10.56 -5.61
CA VAL A 89 14.64 -10.06 -4.23
C VAL A 89 14.62 -8.53 -4.25
N CYS A 90 13.67 -7.95 -3.54
CA CYS A 90 13.66 -6.54 -3.18
C CYS A 90 14.48 -6.35 -1.90
N VAL A 91 15.50 -5.50 -1.96
CA VAL A 91 16.29 -5.11 -0.80
C VAL A 91 15.85 -3.71 -0.36
N VAL A 92 15.40 -3.60 0.88
CA VAL A 92 14.95 -2.36 1.51
C VAL A 92 15.85 -2.05 2.71
N ASN A 93 16.37 -0.83 2.81
CA ASN A 93 17.13 -0.40 3.97
C ASN A 93 16.23 0.36 4.95
N ASP A 94 16.27 -0.05 6.21
CA ASP A 94 15.55 0.58 7.32
C ASP A 94 16.52 0.98 8.42
N MET A 95 16.35 2.19 8.97
CA MET A 95 17.23 2.78 9.96
C MET A 95 17.30 1.97 11.27
N LEU A 96 16.24 1.24 11.62
CA LEU A 96 16.16 0.45 12.86
C LEU A 96 16.27 -1.06 12.61
N ARG A 97 15.72 -1.55 11.49
CA ARG A 97 15.74 -2.98 11.13
C ARG A 97 16.96 -3.40 10.33
N GLY A 98 17.74 -2.46 9.83
CA GLY A 98 18.82 -2.72 8.90
C GLY A 98 18.29 -3.13 7.53
N THR A 99 19.02 -4.02 6.85
CA THR A 99 18.64 -4.51 5.53
C THR A 99 17.54 -5.56 5.64
N ILE A 100 16.44 -5.33 4.93
CA ILE A 100 15.29 -6.23 4.82
C ILE A 100 15.27 -6.76 3.39
N GLU A 101 15.27 -8.09 3.26
CA GLU A 101 15.17 -8.77 1.96
C GLU A 101 13.78 -9.40 1.84
N VAL A 102 13.08 -9.08 0.75
CA VAL A 102 11.75 -9.61 0.46
C VAL A 102 11.74 -10.19 -0.94
N GLU A 103 11.41 -11.47 -1.06
CA GLU A 103 11.23 -12.10 -2.36
C GLU A 103 10.05 -11.46 -3.10
N TRP A 104 10.28 -11.06 -4.35
CA TRP A 104 9.21 -10.50 -5.17
C TRP A 104 8.03 -11.45 -5.26
N ALA A 105 8.25 -12.77 -5.29
CA ALA A 105 7.21 -13.79 -5.30
C ALA A 105 6.14 -13.62 -4.19
N GLN A 106 6.48 -13.00 -3.05
CA GLN A 106 5.58 -12.77 -1.91
C GLN A 106 4.83 -11.44 -1.99
N VAL A 107 5.19 -10.56 -2.92
CA VAL A 107 4.59 -9.23 -3.11
C VAL A 107 3.49 -9.29 -4.16
N ASP A 108 2.26 -8.92 -3.80
CA ASP A 108 1.11 -8.89 -4.70
C ASP A 108 1.05 -7.61 -5.56
N ALA A 109 0.37 -7.72 -6.71
CA ALA A 109 -0.02 -6.60 -7.56
C ALA A 109 -1.07 -5.73 -6.86
N GLN A 110 -0.58 -4.83 -6.02
CA GLN A 110 -1.35 -3.98 -5.13
C GLN A 110 -2.29 -3.05 -5.90
N ILE A 111 -3.51 -2.89 -5.40
CA ILE A 111 -4.44 -1.86 -5.89
C ILE A 111 -3.90 -0.48 -5.50
N LEU A 112 -3.73 0.39 -6.48
CA LEU A 112 -3.35 1.80 -6.32
C LEU A 112 -4.58 2.71 -6.29
N LEU A 113 -5.60 2.38 -7.10
CA LEU A 113 -6.80 3.19 -7.27
C LEU A 113 -8.03 2.28 -7.35
N LYS A 114 -9.04 2.59 -6.55
CA LYS A 114 -10.29 1.84 -6.44
C LYS A 114 -11.24 2.20 -7.59
N SER A 115 -12.30 1.40 -7.77
CA SER A 115 -13.31 1.63 -8.81
C SER A 115 -14.11 2.91 -8.64
N ASP A 116 -14.14 3.47 -7.44
CA ASP A 116 -14.74 4.78 -7.14
C ASP A 116 -13.79 5.97 -7.43
N GLY A 117 -12.63 5.73 -8.03
CA GLY A 117 -11.64 6.77 -8.33
C GLY A 117 -10.77 7.18 -7.13
N MET A 118 -11.03 6.64 -5.94
CA MET A 118 -10.25 7.00 -4.76
C MET A 118 -8.95 6.20 -4.69
N PRO A 119 -7.82 6.81 -4.28
CA PRO A 119 -6.57 6.08 -4.10
C PRO A 119 -6.68 5.09 -2.94
N THR A 120 -5.82 4.08 -2.96
CA THR A 120 -5.50 3.33 -1.75
C THR A 120 -4.42 4.07 -0.95
N TYR A 121 -4.20 3.58 0.28
CA TYR A 121 -3.11 4.08 1.12
C TYR A 121 -1.76 4.09 0.40
N HIS A 122 -1.46 3.09 -0.44
CA HIS A 122 -0.14 2.97 -1.06
C HIS A 122 0.17 4.08 -2.05
N LEU A 123 -0.75 4.37 -2.96
CA LEU A 123 -0.58 5.47 -3.92
C LEU A 123 -0.60 6.82 -3.20
N ALA A 124 -1.59 7.04 -2.34
CA ALA A 124 -1.74 8.32 -1.65
C ALA A 124 -0.54 8.64 -0.77
N ASN A 125 -0.01 7.65 -0.03
CA ASN A 125 1.15 7.84 0.84
C ASN A 125 2.42 8.17 0.03
N VAL A 126 2.74 7.42 -1.04
CA VAL A 126 3.95 7.69 -1.85
C VAL A 126 3.86 9.05 -2.54
N VAL A 127 2.72 9.38 -3.14
CA VAL A 127 2.51 10.66 -3.81
C VAL A 127 2.59 11.82 -2.82
N ASP A 128 1.92 11.72 -1.67
CA ASP A 128 1.93 12.80 -0.69
C ASP A 128 3.29 12.95 -0.02
N ASP A 129 3.97 11.84 0.32
CA ASP A 129 5.30 11.91 0.90
C ASP A 129 6.28 12.63 -0.05
N HIS A 130 6.22 12.34 -1.34
CA HIS A 130 7.01 13.06 -2.35
C HIS A 130 6.61 14.54 -2.45
N LEU A 131 5.32 14.85 -2.65
CA LEU A 131 4.86 16.23 -2.86
C LEU A 131 4.98 17.11 -1.62
N MET A 132 4.99 16.51 -0.43
CA MET A 132 5.23 17.18 0.84
C MET A 132 6.71 17.16 1.25
N ALA A 133 7.60 16.70 0.38
CA ALA A 133 9.05 16.66 0.58
C ALA A 133 9.46 15.94 1.88
N ILE A 134 8.80 14.83 2.20
CA ILE A 134 9.12 13.99 3.35
C ILE A 134 10.49 13.35 3.11
N THR A 135 11.39 13.51 4.08
CA THR A 135 12.75 12.95 4.01
C THR A 135 12.90 11.67 4.83
N HIS A 136 12.08 11.50 5.87
CA HIS A 136 12.12 10.36 6.80
C HIS A 136 10.70 9.92 7.14
N VAL A 137 10.42 8.63 6.97
CA VAL A 137 9.13 8.01 7.31
C VAL A 137 9.31 7.12 8.53
N LEU A 138 8.81 7.60 9.67
CA LEU A 138 8.78 6.87 10.94
C LEU A 138 7.37 6.33 11.15
N ARG A 139 7.21 5.00 11.11
CA ARG A 139 5.90 4.35 11.29
C ARG A 139 6.04 2.98 11.97
N GLY A 140 4.92 2.39 12.38
CA GLY A 140 4.93 1.07 13.02
C GLY A 140 5.33 -0.06 12.06
N GLU A 141 5.96 -1.11 12.59
CA GLU A 141 6.43 -2.28 11.84
C GLU A 141 5.33 -3.05 11.11
N GLU A 142 4.05 -2.81 11.41
CA GLU A 142 2.94 -3.38 10.64
C GLU A 142 2.97 -2.98 9.15
N TRP A 143 3.66 -1.89 8.81
CA TRP A 143 3.80 -1.39 7.44
C TRP A 143 5.04 -1.91 6.70
N ILE A 144 5.87 -2.74 7.34
CA ILE A 144 7.14 -3.22 6.78
C ILE A 144 6.93 -3.98 5.46
N ASN A 145 5.88 -4.80 5.38
CA ASN A 145 5.52 -5.56 4.18
C ASN A 145 5.05 -4.68 3.00
N SER A 146 4.79 -3.39 3.26
CA SER A 146 4.46 -2.42 2.21
C SER A 146 5.70 -1.76 1.62
N ALA A 147 6.86 -1.85 2.28
CA ALA A 147 8.06 -1.15 1.86
C ALA A 147 8.55 -1.54 0.45
N PRO A 148 8.54 -2.82 0.03
CA PRO A 148 8.89 -3.19 -1.34
C PRO A 148 7.99 -2.53 -2.39
N LYS A 149 6.68 -2.45 -2.10
CA LYS A 149 5.70 -1.80 -2.98
C LYS A 149 5.95 -0.30 -3.09
N HIS A 150 6.25 0.35 -1.96
CA HIS A 150 6.55 1.77 -1.92
C HIS A 150 7.85 2.08 -2.65
N GLN A 151 8.91 1.31 -2.42
CA GLN A 151 10.19 1.44 -3.13
C GLN A 151 10.01 1.34 -4.64
N LEU A 152 9.24 0.35 -5.10
CA LEU A 152 8.96 0.17 -6.53
C LEU A 152 8.13 1.31 -7.12
N LEU A 153 7.19 1.89 -6.36
CA LEU A 153 6.45 3.07 -6.81
C LEU A 153 7.37 4.29 -6.93
N TYR A 154 8.26 4.54 -5.96
CA TYR A 154 9.26 5.61 -6.07
C TYR A 154 10.15 5.42 -7.31
N GLU A 155 10.58 4.18 -7.58
CA GLU A 155 11.34 3.82 -8.79
C GLU A 155 10.55 4.13 -10.08
N TYR A 156 9.29 3.70 -10.17
CA TYR A 156 8.43 3.95 -11.34
C TYR A 156 8.15 5.43 -11.61
N PHE A 157 8.14 6.26 -10.56
CA PHE A 157 8.02 7.71 -10.71
C PHE A 157 9.37 8.40 -10.96
N GLY A 158 10.50 7.69 -10.84
CA GLY A 158 11.83 8.28 -10.91
C GLY A 158 12.12 9.21 -9.72
N TRP A 159 11.54 8.93 -8.55
CA TRP A 159 11.66 9.73 -7.34
C TRP A 159 12.65 9.12 -6.35
N GLU A 160 13.27 9.98 -5.55
CA GLU A 160 14.07 9.54 -4.41
C GLU A 160 13.17 9.13 -3.24
N MET A 161 13.36 7.91 -2.74
CA MET A 161 12.60 7.38 -1.61
C MET A 161 13.12 7.96 -0.28
N PRO A 162 12.24 8.37 0.65
CA PRO A 162 12.66 8.80 1.99
C PRO A 162 13.30 7.65 2.78
N GLN A 163 14.10 8.02 3.78
CA GLN A 163 14.64 7.06 4.73
C GLN A 163 13.52 6.43 5.57
N LEU A 164 13.53 5.10 5.69
CA LEU A 164 12.51 4.36 6.44
C LEU A 164 12.98 4.03 7.85
N CYS A 165 12.08 4.13 8.83
CA CYS A 165 12.32 3.66 10.19
C CYS A 165 11.05 3.01 10.78
N HIS A 166 11.04 1.67 10.82
CA HIS A 166 9.90 0.89 11.30
C HIS A 166 9.99 0.56 12.79
N MET A 167 9.23 1.31 13.59
CA MET A 167 9.15 1.21 15.04
C MET A 167 8.50 -0.10 15.50
N PRO A 168 9.01 -0.76 16.55
CA PRO A 168 8.45 -2.02 17.05
C PRO A 168 7.06 -1.84 17.63
N LEU A 169 6.23 -2.89 17.53
CA LEU A 169 4.92 -2.90 18.17
C LEU A 169 5.06 -2.83 19.69
N LEU A 170 4.25 -1.97 20.30
CA LEU A 170 4.07 -1.96 21.75
C LEU A 170 3.46 -3.29 22.20
N ARG A 171 4.09 -3.90 23.21
CA ARG A 171 3.65 -5.15 23.83
C ARG A 171 3.28 -4.92 25.28
N ASN A 172 2.40 -5.78 25.77
CA ASN A 172 2.13 -5.88 27.21
C ASN A 172 3.40 -6.35 27.96
N PRO A 173 3.44 -6.18 29.30
CA PRO A 173 4.54 -6.72 30.12
C PRO A 173 4.77 -8.23 29.92
N ASP A 174 3.71 -8.98 29.65
CA ASP A 174 3.74 -10.41 29.34
C ASP A 174 4.13 -10.74 27.88
N LYS A 175 4.57 -9.74 27.11
CA LYS A 175 4.93 -9.80 25.68
C LYS A 175 3.77 -10.07 24.71
N SER A 176 2.55 -10.21 25.21
CA SER A 176 1.37 -10.35 24.36
C SER A 176 1.08 -9.07 23.57
N LYS A 177 0.36 -9.21 22.45
CA LYS A 177 -0.02 -8.07 21.61
C LYS A 177 -0.95 -7.14 22.40
N LEU A 178 -0.57 -5.87 22.49
CA LEU A 178 -1.42 -4.84 23.05
C LEU A 178 -2.69 -4.72 22.17
N SER A 179 -3.87 -4.85 22.78
CA SER A 179 -5.14 -4.81 22.05
C SER A 179 -6.14 -3.85 22.69
N LYS A 180 -6.85 -3.09 21.84
CA LYS A 180 -7.92 -2.16 22.26
C LYS A 180 -9.04 -2.84 23.06
N ARG A 181 -9.27 -4.15 22.84
CA ARG A 181 -10.33 -4.92 23.51
C ARG A 181 -9.97 -5.27 24.96
N LYS A 182 -8.70 -5.58 25.23
CA LYS A 182 -8.25 -6.05 26.54
C LYS A 182 -7.54 -4.96 27.36
N ASN A 183 -7.12 -3.87 26.71
CA ASN A 183 -6.28 -2.85 27.33
C ASN A 183 -6.85 -1.46 27.05
N PRO A 184 -6.83 -0.57 28.05
CA PRO A 184 -7.29 0.79 27.85
C PRO A 184 -6.19 1.61 27.15
N THR A 185 -6.16 1.51 25.83
CA THR A 185 -5.08 2.03 24.96
C THR A 185 -5.37 3.41 24.38
N SER A 186 -6.54 3.99 24.68
CA SER A 186 -6.90 5.31 24.18
C SER A 186 -6.23 6.40 25.01
N ILE A 187 -5.64 7.40 24.36
CA ILE A 187 -5.11 8.61 25.03
C ILE A 187 -6.20 9.28 25.89
N ASN A 188 -7.46 9.26 25.44
CA ASN A 188 -8.59 9.82 26.21
C ASN A 188 -8.88 9.05 27.50
N TYR A 189 -8.58 7.75 27.55
CA TYR A 189 -8.68 7.00 28.79
C TYR A 189 -7.65 7.50 29.81
N TYR A 190 -6.37 7.59 29.41
CA TYR A 190 -5.31 8.10 30.29
C TYR A 190 -5.56 9.54 30.73
N ARG A 191 -6.05 10.40 29.83
CA ARG A 191 -6.46 11.77 30.18
C ARG A 191 -7.54 11.79 31.25
N ARG A 192 -8.57 10.93 31.14
CA ARG A 192 -9.65 10.81 32.14
C ARG A 192 -9.19 10.22 33.47
N MET A 193 -8.14 9.40 33.45
CA MET A 193 -7.48 8.90 34.66
C MET A 193 -6.60 9.94 35.36
N GLY A 194 -6.43 11.14 34.80
CA GLY A 194 -5.62 12.19 35.40
C GLY A 194 -4.12 12.09 35.11
N PHE A 195 -3.70 11.28 34.13
CA PHE A 195 -2.32 11.34 33.64
C PHE A 195 -2.09 12.69 32.96
N CYS A 196 -1.11 13.44 33.46
CA CYS A 196 -0.68 14.72 32.89
C CYS A 196 0.41 14.52 31.83
N LEU A 197 0.42 15.42 30.84
CA LEU A 197 1.60 15.58 30.00
C LEU A 197 2.69 16.17 30.89
N ARG A 198 3.89 15.57 30.86
CA ARG A 198 5.05 16.24 31.48
C ARG A 198 5.31 17.54 30.71
N PRO A 199 5.49 18.67 31.41
CA PRO A 199 5.76 19.96 30.78
C PRO A 199 7.07 19.95 30.00
#